data_AF-C7R274-F1
#
_entry.id   AF-C7R274-F1
#
_cell.length_a   1.000
_cell.length_b   1.000
_cell.length_c   1.000
_cell.angle_alpha   90.00
_cell.angle_beta   90.00
_cell.angle_gamma   90.00
#
_symmetry.space_group_name_H-M   'P 1'
#
loop_
_entity.id
_entity.type
_entity.pdbx_description
1 polymer ?
#
loop_
_entity_poly.entity_id
_entity_poly.type
_entity_poly.pdbx_seq_one_letter_code
_entity_poly.pdbx_strand_id
1 'polypeptide(L)'
;MTAMVLTLIGSAGVGAIVTAVLLHLRESPKAKADTAATLASTALAIVEKLEDRVTVLESRDLAATAYIAVLRQHIEAGNPPPPPDWPEILKSIA
;
A
#
# COMPACT_ATOMS: atom_id res chain seq x y z
N MET A 1 -37.25 -23.94 -12.36
CA MET A 1 -37.86 -22.60 -12.47
C MET A 1 -36.74 -21.58 -12.65
N THR A 2 -36.62 -21.11 -13.90
CA THR A 2 -36.21 -19.77 -14.33
C THR A 2 -35.01 -19.09 -13.64
N ALA A 3 -33.80 -19.30 -14.20
CA ALA A 3 -32.74 -18.28 -14.14
C ALA A 3 -33.01 -17.23 -15.22
N MET A 4 -33.43 -16.06 -14.77
CA MET A 4 -33.72 -14.85 -15.55
C MET A 4 -32.44 -14.35 -16.23
N VAL A 5 -32.41 -14.38 -17.56
CA VAL A 5 -31.38 -13.72 -18.37
C VAL A 5 -31.68 -12.22 -18.36
N LEU A 6 -30.97 -11.45 -17.55
CA LEU A 6 -30.94 -10.00 -17.65
C LEU A 6 -29.64 -9.60 -18.37
N THR A 7 -29.69 -9.60 -19.70
CA THR A 7 -28.61 -9.09 -20.55
C THR A 7 -28.66 -7.57 -20.51
N LEU A 8 -27.91 -6.96 -19.59
CA LEU A 8 -27.61 -5.54 -19.65
C LEU A 8 -26.59 -5.31 -20.76
N ILE A 9 -27.09 -4.68 -21.82
CA ILE A 9 -26.36 -4.18 -22.99
C ILE A 9 -25.26 -3.23 -22.50
N GLY A 10 -24.00 -3.58 -22.76
CA GLY A 10 -22.89 -2.66 -22.51
C GLY A 10 -21.54 -3.31 -22.25
N SER A 11 -21.08 -4.23 -23.10
CA SER A 11 -19.65 -4.48 -23.33
C SER A 11 -19.44 -5.68 -24.26
N ALA A 12 -19.40 -5.47 -25.58
CA ALA A 12 -19.02 -6.55 -26.48
C ALA A 12 -17.60 -7.08 -26.18
N GLY A 13 -16.73 -6.26 -25.57
CA GLY A 13 -15.39 -6.68 -25.12
C GLY A 13 -15.30 -7.13 -23.66
N VAL A 14 -15.75 -6.31 -22.71
CA VAL A 14 -15.55 -6.56 -21.27
C VAL A 14 -16.46 -7.69 -20.76
N GLY A 15 -17.69 -7.81 -21.25
CA GLY A 15 -18.64 -8.83 -20.81
C GLY A 15 -18.23 -10.23 -21.21
N ALA A 16 -17.62 -10.40 -22.40
CA ALA A 16 -17.08 -11.69 -22.84
C ALA A 16 -15.87 -12.12 -22.00
N ILE A 17 -14.97 -11.19 -21.66
CA ILE A 17 -13.80 -11.47 -20.83
C ILE A 17 -14.25 -11.85 -19.41
N VAL A 18 -15.13 -11.06 -18.80
CA VAL A 18 -15.65 -11.34 -17.45
C VAL A 18 -16.40 -12.67 -17.43
N THR A 19 -17.23 -12.97 -18.44
CA THR A 19 -17.96 -14.24 -18.53
C THR A 19 -17.03 -15.43 -18.76
N ALA A 20 -16.01 -15.30 -19.61
CA ALA A 20 -15.02 -16.35 -19.86
C ALA A 20 -14.14 -16.61 -18.62
N VAL A 21 -13.73 -15.56 -17.91
CA VAL A 21 -13.00 -15.68 -16.63
C VAL A 21 -13.87 -16.36 -15.58
N LEU A 22 -15.15 -15.98 -15.47
CA LEU A 22 -16.08 -16.60 -14.53
C LEU A 22 -16.38 -18.06 -14.88
N LEU A 23 -16.51 -18.41 -16.16
CA LEU A 23 -16.67 -19.80 -16.62
C LEU A 23 -15.40 -20.62 -16.35
N HIS A 24 -14.22 -20.07 -16.64
CA HIS A 24 -12.92 -20.71 -16.39
C HIS A 24 -12.69 -20.96 -14.90
N LEU A 25 -13.03 -19.99 -14.04
CA LEU A 25 -12.98 -20.14 -12.59
C LEU A 25 -14.04 -21.13 -12.08
N ARG A 26 -15.21 -21.23 -12.71
CA ARG A 26 -16.27 -22.16 -12.31
C ARG A 26 -15.87 -23.62 -12.55
N GLU A 27 -15.19 -23.91 -13.65
CA GLU A 27 -14.87 -25.29 -14.06
C GLU A 27 -13.54 -25.81 -13.52
N SER A 28 -12.64 -24.94 -13.04
CA SER A 28 -11.32 -25.33 -12.56
C SER A 28 -11.09 -24.89 -11.12
N PRO A 29 -11.23 -25.80 -10.12
CA PRO A 29 -10.84 -25.54 -8.73
C PRO A 29 -9.40 -25.03 -8.62
N LYS A 30 -8.54 -25.50 -9.53
CA LYS A 30 -7.14 -25.08 -9.67
C LYS A 30 -6.99 -23.62 -10.09
N ALA A 31 -7.77 -23.15 -11.07
CA ALA A 31 -7.73 -21.75 -11.50
C ALA A 31 -8.21 -20.79 -10.39
N LYS A 32 -9.21 -21.19 -9.59
CA LYS A 32 -9.61 -20.45 -8.39
C LYS A 32 -8.50 -20.41 -7.34
N ALA A 33 -7.84 -21.54 -7.08
CA ALA A 33 -6.74 -21.62 -6.13
C ALA A 33 -5.54 -20.76 -6.57
N ASP A 34 -5.17 -20.82 -7.85
CA ASP A 34 -4.05 -20.06 -8.42
C ASP A 34 -4.32 -18.54 -8.42
N THR A 35 -5.57 -18.14 -8.71
CA THR A 35 -5.98 -16.73 -8.63
C THR A 35 -5.98 -16.24 -7.19
N ALA A 36 -6.49 -17.03 -6.24
CA ALA A 36 -6.47 -16.70 -4.83
C ALA A 36 -5.04 -16.61 -4.27
N ALA A 37 -4.14 -17.51 -4.69
CA ALA A 37 -2.73 -17.48 -4.31
C ALA A 37 -2.03 -16.22 -4.84
N THR A 38 -2.33 -15.82 -6.08
CA THR A 38 -1.75 -14.61 -6.69
C THR A 38 -2.26 -13.33 -6.01
N LEU A 39 -3.55 -13.28 -5.66
CA LEU A 39 -4.12 -12.17 -4.89
C LEU A 39 -3.50 -12.10 -3.49
N ALA A 40 -3.33 -13.24 -2.82
CA ALA A 40 -2.73 -13.31 -1.49
C ALA A 40 -1.26 -12.86 -1.52
N SER A 41 -0.46 -13.32 -2.49
CA SER A 41 0.94 -12.91 -2.60
C SER A 41 1.07 -11.41 -2.92
N THR A 42 0.22 -10.89 -3.80
CA THR A 42 0.18 -9.45 -4.12
C THR A 42 -0.22 -8.63 -2.91
N ALA A 43 -1.23 -9.06 -2.16
CA ALA A 43 -1.66 -8.38 -0.94
C ALA A 43 -0.55 -8.37 0.12
N LEU A 44 0.14 -9.49 0.33
CA LEU A 44 1.27 -9.58 1.26
C LEU A 44 2.40 -8.64 0.86
N ALA A 45 2.79 -8.59 -0.41
CA ALA A 45 3.84 -7.69 -0.89
C ALA A 45 3.45 -6.20 -0.73
N ILE A 46 2.16 -5.87 -0.90
CA ILE A 46 1.67 -4.51 -0.65
C ILE A 46 1.73 -4.19 0.85
N VAL A 47 1.33 -5.12 1.72
CA VAL A 47 1.38 -4.94 3.18
C VAL A 47 2.81 -4.73 3.65
N GLU A 48 3.75 -5.57 3.25
CA GLU A 48 5.18 -5.45 3.58
C GLU A 48 5.73 -4.08 3.16
N LYS A 49 5.45 -3.67 1.92
CA LYS A 49 5.86 -2.34 1.42
C LYS A 49 5.22 -1.20 2.21
N LEU A 50 3.99 -1.35 2.69
CA LEU A 50 3.32 -0.32 3.50
C LEU A 50 3.91 -0.28 4.91
N GLU A 51 4.21 -1.43 5.52
CA GLU A 51 4.86 -1.53 6.83
C GLU A 51 6.24 -0.87 6.82
N ASP A 52 7.04 -1.09 5.77
CA ASP A 52 8.33 -0.41 5.59
C ASP A 52 8.15 1.12 5.51
N ARG A 53 7.17 1.57 4.73
CA ARG A 53 6.88 3.01 4.57
C ARG A 53 6.40 3.63 5.88
N VAL A 54 5.58 2.92 6.65
CA VAL A 54 5.12 3.37 7.97
C VAL A 54 6.30 3.50 8.92
N THR A 55 7.18 2.49 8.98
CA THR A 55 8.38 2.49 9.84
C THR A 55 9.28 3.69 9.55
N VAL A 56 9.50 4.01 8.28
CA VAL A 56 10.24 5.19 7.84
C VAL A 56 9.56 6.49 8.30
N LEU A 57 8.25 6.60 8.11
CA LEU A 57 7.50 7.80 8.47
C LEU A 57 7.46 8.02 9.99
N GLU A 58 7.31 6.96 10.78
CA GLU A 58 7.39 7.00 12.24
C GLU A 58 8.77 7.45 12.71
N SER A 59 9.83 6.90 12.10
CA SER A 59 11.22 7.31 12.38
C SER A 59 11.44 8.79 12.07
N ARG A 60 10.84 9.30 10.97
CA ARG A 60 10.88 10.71 10.61
C ARG A 60 10.14 11.59 11.60
N ASP A 61 8.95 11.18 12.03
CA ASP A 61 8.12 11.94 12.97
C ASP A 61 8.80 12.05 14.35
N LEU A 62 9.40 10.96 14.81
CA LEU A 62 10.19 10.93 16.04
C LEU A 62 11.40 11.86 15.94
N ALA A 63 12.16 11.80 14.84
CA ALA A 63 13.31 12.67 14.62
C ALA A 63 12.91 14.16 14.55
N ALA A 64 11.81 14.48 13.87
CA ALA A 64 11.29 15.84 13.79
C ALA A 64 10.85 16.36 15.18
N THR A 65 10.15 15.53 15.95
CA THR A 65 9.72 15.87 17.32
C THR A 65 10.91 16.13 18.24
N ALA A 66 11.93 15.26 18.18
CA ALA A 66 13.17 15.43 18.94
C ALA A 66 13.89 16.74 18.54
N TYR A 67 14.03 17.00 17.24
CA TYR A 67 14.66 18.22 16.74
C TYR A 67 13.90 19.49 17.15
N ILE A 68 12.56 19.48 17.12
CA ILE A 68 11.74 20.61 17.58
C ILE A 68 11.98 20.89 19.06
N ALA A 69 12.12 19.87 19.90
CA ALA A 69 12.41 20.04 21.32
C ALA A 69 13.77 20.73 21.54
N VAL A 70 14.82 20.29 20.83
CA VAL A 70 16.15 20.91 20.89
C VAL A 70 16.11 22.34 20.35
N LEU A 71 15.41 22.56 19.23
CA LEU A 71 15.28 23.88 18.62
C LEU A 71 14.60 24.87 19.57
N ARG A 72 13.58 24.42 20.33
CA ARG A 72 12.93 25.25 21.35
C ARG A 72 13.92 25.69 22.43
N GLN A 73 14.75 24.77 22.93
CA GLN A 73 15.79 25.12 23.90
C GLN A 73 16.80 26.12 23.34
N HIS A 74 17.21 25.98 22.06
CA HIS A 74 18.10 26.93 21.42
C HIS A 74 17.48 28.33 21.30
N ILE A 75 16.19 28.41 20.94
CA ILE A 75 15.46 29.68 20.86
C ILE A 75 15.37 30.34 22.24
N GLU A 76 15.01 29.59 23.28
CA GLU A 76 14.95 30.09 24.67
C GLU A 76 16.32 30.59 25.17
N ALA A 77 17.40 29.95 24.73
CA ALA A 77 18.77 30.33 25.05
C ALA A 77 19.35 31.44 24.14
N GLY A 78 18.63 31.89 23.11
CA GLY A 78 19.14 32.86 22.12
C GLY A 78 20.25 32.32 21.22
N ASN A 79 20.40 31.00 21.13
CA ASN A 79 21.40 30.34 20.31
C ASN A 79 20.92 30.20 18.85
N PRO A 80 21.85 30.13 17.87
CA PRO A 80 21.49 29.77 16.51
C PRO A 80 20.88 28.35 16.46
N PRO A 81 20.01 28.05 15.49
CA PRO A 81 19.43 26.72 15.35
C PRO A 81 20.53 25.66 15.15
N PRO A 82 20.47 24.52 15.86
CA PRO A 82 21.44 23.46 15.68
C PRO A 82 21.20 22.74 14.33
N PRO A 83 22.20 22.06 13.77
CA PRO A 83 21.97 21.21 12.61
C PRO A 83 21.04 20.04 12.99
N PRO A 84 20.13 19.62 12.11
CA PRO A 84 19.24 18.50 12.38
C PRO A 84 20.00 17.16 12.32
N ASP A 85 19.79 16.31 13.32
CA ASP A 85 20.36 14.96 13.40
C ASP A 85 19.40 13.94 12.80
N TRP A 86 19.32 13.91 11.46
CA TRP A 86 18.42 12.99 10.77
C TRP A 86 18.92 11.54 10.88
N PRO A 87 18.07 10.57 11.27
CA PRO A 87 18.47 9.17 11.29
C PRO A 87 18.84 8.67 9.89
N GLU A 88 19.81 7.74 9.82
CA GLU A 88 20.36 7.19 8.56
C GLU A 88 19.29 6.65 7.61
N ILE A 89 18.22 6.07 8.15
CA ILE A 89 17.09 5.55 7.37
C ILE A 89 16.37 6.63 6.55
N LEU A 90 16.49 7.90 6.93
CA LEU A 90 15.95 9.02 6.17
C LEU A 90 16.92 9.56 5.13
N LYS A 91 18.22 9.27 5.27
CA LYS A 91 19.26 9.70 4.32
C LYS A 91 19.27 8.83 3.05
N SER A 92 18.78 7.60 3.13
CA SER A 92 18.73 6.64 2.01
C SER A 92 17.54 6.82 1.05
N ILE A 93 16.63 7.77 1.32
CA ILE A 93 15.41 8.02 0.53
C ILE A 93 15.59 9.22 -0.43
N ALA A 94 16.81 9.74 -0.56
CA ALA A 94 17.16 10.85 -1.46
C ALA A 94 17.27 10.42 -2.93
#